data_AF-A0A8J9T1V4-F1
#
_entry.id   AF-A0A8J9T1V4-F1
#
_cell.length_a   1.000
_cell.length_b   1.000
_cell.length_c   1.000
_cell.angle_alpha   90.00
_cell.angle_beta   90.00
_cell.angle_gamma   90.00
#
_symmetry.space_group_name_H-M   'P 1'
#
loop_
_entity.id
_entity.type
_entity.pdbx_description
1 polymer ?
#
loop_
_entity_poly.entity_id
_entity_poly.type
_entity_poly.pdbx_seq_one_letter_code
_entity_poly.pdbx_strand_id
1 'polypeptide(L)' 'MYGKNHSNSTKIKMSIAKGTPIFVYSSDSNTLIYNFTSLKKASEFFNCLDHTIKRYLNGKLFKKQWILTSSIRDSS' A
#
# COMPACT_ATOMS: atom_id res chain seq x y z
N MET A 1 -28.71 19.27 -3.11
CA MET A 1 -28.61 18.25 -2.04
C MET A 1 -27.40 18.56 -1.18
N TYR A 2 -27.64 18.87 0.10
CA TYR A 2 -26.69 19.47 1.03
C TYR A 2 -25.54 18.52 1.41
N GLY A 3 -24.34 19.09 1.51
CA GLY A 3 -23.08 18.41 1.79
C GLY A 3 -23.12 17.57 3.06
N LYS A 4 -22.98 16.25 2.91
CA LYS A 4 -22.74 15.34 4.02
C LYS A 4 -21.24 15.33 4.31
N ASN A 5 -20.83 16.06 5.34
CA ASN A 5 -19.49 15.89 5.93
C ASN A 5 -19.41 14.46 6.50
N HIS A 6 -18.74 13.56 5.78
CA HIS A 6 -18.51 12.21 6.25
C HIS A 6 -17.68 12.26 7.55
N SER A 7 -18.26 11.73 8.63
CA SER A 7 -17.60 11.58 9.94
C SER A 7 -16.31 10.75 9.79
N ASN A 8 -15.29 11.06 10.60
CA ASN A 8 -13.95 10.47 10.51
C ASN A 8 -14.00 8.93 10.54
N SER A 9 -14.92 8.34 11.31
CA SER A 9 -15.17 6.91 11.39
C SER A 9 -15.62 6.28 10.07
N THR A 10 -16.40 7.00 9.26
CA THR A 10 -16.86 6.55 7.94
C THR A 10 -15.74 6.62 6.91
N LYS A 11 -14.87 7.64 6.99
CA LYS A 11 -13.65 7.72 6.15
C LYS A 11 -12.71 6.54 6.44
N ILE A 12 -12.54 6.18 7.71
CA ILE A 12 -11.69 5.04 8.10
C ILE A 12 -12.28 3.72 7.56
N LYS A 13 -13.59 3.47 7.75
CA LYS A 13 -14.24 2.25 7.22
C LYS A 13 -14.19 2.18 5.69
N MET A 14 -14.37 3.29 5.00
CA MET A 14 -14.20 3.38 3.54
C MET A 14 -12.75 3.16 3.11
N SER A 15 -11.77 3.64 3.88
CA SER A 15 -10.34 3.43 3.62
C SER A 15 -9.93 1.97 3.85
N ILE A 16 -10.57 1.26 4.79
CA ILE A 16 -10.40 -0.18 4.99
C ILE A 16 -11.05 -0.98 3.86
N ALA A 17 -12.26 -0.58 3.42
CA ALA A 17 -13.00 -1.27 2.36
C ALA A 17 -12.50 -0.98 0.93
N LYS A 18 -11.80 0.14 0.71
CA LYS A 18 -11.27 0.57 -0.61
C LYS A 18 -9.74 0.68 -0.66
N GLY A 19 -9.04 0.47 0.46
CA GLY A 19 -7.59 0.61 0.52
C GLY A 19 -6.93 -0.45 -0.34
N THR A 20 -5.98 -0.05 -1.18
CA THR A 20 -5.07 -1.00 -1.84
C THR A 20 -4.05 -1.45 -0.79
N PRO A 21 -4.11 -2.70 -0.28
CA PRO A 21 -3.08 -3.19 0.62
C PRO A 21 -1.76 -3.23 -0.13
N ILE A 22 -0.66 -2.93 0.58
CA ILE A 22 0.69 -2.93 0.02
C ILE A 22 1.55 -3.83 0.87
N PHE A 23 2.13 -4.83 0.22
CA PHE A 23 3.06 -5.77 0.83
C PHE A 23 4.46 -5.45 0.33
N VAL A 24 5.39 -5.36 1.27
CA VAL A 24 6.79 -5.04 1.01
C VAL A 24 7.62 -6.28 1.30
N TYR A 25 8.23 -6.83 0.27
CA TYR A 25 9.11 -7.97 0.35
C TYR A 25 10.57 -7.52 0.27
N SER A 26 11.47 -8.35 0.79
CA SER A 26 12.92 -8.23 0.58
C SER A 26 13.28 -8.37 -0.91
N SER A 27 14.53 -8.04 -1.26
CA SER A 27 15.11 -8.27 -2.59
C SER A 27 14.91 -9.72 -3.07
N ASP A 28 14.90 -10.65 -2.13
CA ASP A 28 14.78 -12.10 -2.40
C ASP A 28 13.33 -12.52 -2.67
N SER A 29 12.38 -11.58 -2.67
CA SER A 29 10.93 -11.77 -2.90
C SER A 29 10.21 -12.74 -1.96
N ASN A 30 10.91 -13.44 -1.07
CA ASN A 30 10.34 -14.45 -0.17
C ASN A 30 10.00 -13.91 1.21
N THR A 31 10.73 -12.89 1.69
CA THR A 31 10.55 -12.38 3.05
C THR A 31 9.65 -11.16 3.03
N LEU A 32 8.46 -11.27 3.59
CA LEU A 32 7.60 -10.11 3.84
C LEU A 32 8.20 -9.30 5.00
N ILE A 33 8.58 -8.05 4.72
CA ILE A 33 9.16 -7.14 5.70
C ILE A 33 8.07 -6.26 6.31
N TYR A 34 7.20 -5.68 5.46
CA TYR A 34 6.15 -4.78 5.90
C TYR A 34 4.82 -5.05 5.21
N ASN A 35 3.75 -4.81 5.96
CA ASN A 35 2.37 -4.87 5.51
C ASN A 35 1.74 -3.51 5.79
N PHE A 36 1.20 -2.88 4.74
CA PHE A 36 0.40 -1.67 4.86
C PHE A 36 -1.02 -1.93 4.39
N THR A 37 -1.99 -1.48 5.19
CA THR A 37 -3.42 -1.58 4.85
C THR A 37 -3.85 -0.62 3.74
N SER A 38 -3.00 0.35 3.38
CA SER A 38 -3.30 1.31 2.32
C SER A 38 -2.03 1.89 1.73
N LEU A 39 -2.12 2.31 0.48
CA LEU A 39 -1.03 2.94 -0.24
C LEU A 39 -0.53 4.24 0.41
N LYS A 40 -1.44 5.01 1.02
CA LYS A 40 -1.10 6.24 1.74
C LYS A 40 -0.23 6.00 2.98
N LYS A 41 -0.51 4.92 3.73
CA LYS A 41 0.34 4.54 4.86
C LYS A 41 1.75 4.13 4.40
N ALA A 42 1.83 3.40 3.28
CA ALA A 42 3.11 3.03 2.71
C ALA A 42 3.89 4.27 2.23
N SER A 43 3.21 5.22 1.57
CA SER A 43 3.85 6.43 1.06
C SER A 43 4.34 7.35 2.19
N GLU A 44 3.56 7.51 3.26
CA GLU A 44 3.95 8.21 4.50
C GLU A 44 5.17 7.54 5.14
N PHE A 45 5.19 6.22 5.29
CA PHE A 45 6.32 5.47 5.86
C PHE A 45 7.61 5.63 5.04
N PHE A 46 7.51 5.52 3.71
CA PHE A 46 8.67 5.64 2.83
C PHE A 46 9.03 7.10 2.48
N ASN A 47 8.26 8.05 3.00
CA ASN A 47 8.31 9.48 2.71
C ASN A 47 8.41 9.73 1.20
N CYS A 48 7.43 9.21 0.46
CA CYS A 48 7.37 9.33 -0.99
C CYS A 48 5.93 9.58 -1.45
N LEU A 49 5.75 9.88 -2.74
CA LEU A 49 4.43 10.15 -3.30
C LEU A 49 3.68 8.84 -3.58
N ASP A 50 2.35 8.88 -3.42
CA ASP A 50 1.47 7.73 -3.68
C ASP A 50 1.67 7.14 -5.10
N HIS A 51 1.81 7.99 -6.11
CA HIS A 51 2.04 7.52 -7.47
C HIS A 51 3.39 6.80 -7.63
N THR A 52 4.38 7.12 -6.80
CA THR A 52 5.66 6.40 -6.76
C THR A 52 5.40 4.98 -6.30
N ILE A 53 4.76 4.78 -5.14
CA ILE A 53 4.39 3.44 -4.66
C ILE A 53 3.64 2.66 -5.76
N LYS A 54 2.60 3.27 -6.37
CA LYS A 54 1.84 2.64 -7.46
C LYS A 54 2.71 2.20 -8.63
N ARG A 55 3.66 3.03 -9.06
CA ARG A 55 4.57 2.72 -10.18
C ARG A 55 5.46 1.51 -9.87
N TYR A 56 5.84 1.33 -8.62
CA TYR A 56 6.69 0.23 -8.19
C TYR A 56 5.94 -1.05 -7.83
N LEU A 57 4.60 -1.01 -7.69
CA LEU A 57 3.77 -2.22 -7.57
C LEU A 57 3.84 -3.15 -8.79
N ASN A 58 4.43 -2.68 -9.90
CA ASN A 58 4.68 -3.48 -11.10
C ASN A 58 5.86 -4.48 -10.93
N GLY A 59 6.18 -4.91 -9.71
CA GLY A 59 7.26 -5.85 -9.41
C GLY A 59 8.67 -5.29 -9.60
N LYS A 60 8.84 -3.96 -9.65
CA LYS A 60 10.15 -3.32 -9.74
C LYS A 60 10.76 -3.15 -8.35
N LEU A 61 12.09 -3.24 -8.27
CA LEU A 61 12.85 -2.94 -7.05
C LEU A 61 12.65 -1.48 -6.64
N PHE A 62 11.84 -1.27 -5.62
CA PHE A 62 11.68 0.00 -4.94
C PHE A 62 12.92 0.32 -4.10
N LYS A 63 13.48 1.51 -4.31
CA LYS A 63 14.74 1.95 -3.67
C LYS A 63 15.89 0.94 -3.79
N LYS A 64 15.89 0.08 -4.84
CA LYS A 64 16.86 -1.00 -5.09
C LYS A 64 16.98 -2.06 -3.97
N GLN A 65 16.03 -2.11 -3.04
CA GLN A 65 16.10 -2.97 -1.86
C GLN A 65 14.82 -3.76 -1.61
N TRP A 66 13.67 -3.23 -2.02
CA TRP A 66 12.38 -3.79 -1.67
C TRP A 66 11.54 -4.08 -2.90
N ILE A 67 10.67 -5.06 -2.81
CA ILE A 67 9.68 -5.36 -3.84
C ILE A 67 8.30 -5.06 -3.29
N LEU A 68 7.55 -4.21 -3.98
CA LEU A 68 6.20 -3.80 -3.61
C LEU A 68 5.19 -4.60 -4.43
N THR A 69 4.16 -5.11 -3.78
CA THR A 69 3.00 -5.74 -4.45
C THR A 69 1.71 -5.35 -3.77
N SER A 70 0.62 -5.31 -4.53
CA SER A 70 -0.74 -5.05 -4.01
C SER A 70 -1.49 -6.30 -3.60
N SER A 71 -0.91 -7.47 -3.88
CA SER A 71 -1.50 -8.78 -3.59
C SER A 71 -0.49 -9.63 -2.85
N ILE A 72 -0.95 -10.38 -1.85
CA ILE A 72 -0.14 -11.43 -1.23
C ILE A 72 0.26 -12.42 -2.33
N ARG A 73 1.55 -12.69 -2.44
CA ARG A 73 2.06 -13.82 -3.20
C ARG A 73 1.86 -15.06 -2.32
N ASP A 74 0.70 -15.68 -2.43
CA ASP A 74 0.53 -17.06 -1.98
C ASP A 74 1.22 -17.96 -3.00
N SER A 75 2.37 -18.53 -2.61
CA SER A 75 2.98 -19.64 -3.34
C SER A 75 2.08 -20.86 -3.11
N SER A 76 1.28 -21.22 -4.12
CA SER A 76 0.57 -22.51 -4.18
C SER A 76 1.52 -23.67 -4.46
#